data_AF-A0A3A9GIF6-F1
#
_entry.id   AF-A0A3A9GIF6-F1
#
_cell.length_a   1.000
_cell.length_b   1.000
_cell.length_c   1.000
_cell.angle_alpha   90.00
_cell.angle_beta   90.00
_cell.angle_gamma   90.00
#
_symmetry.space_group_name_H-M   'P 1'
#
loop_
_entity.id
_entity.type
_entity.pdbx_description
1 polymer ?
#
loop_
_entity_poly.entity_id
_entity_poly.type
_entity_poly.pdbx_seq_one_letter_code
_entity_poly.pdbx_strand_id
1 'polypeptide(L)'
;MQYYDKKAVGDRIQQMRKRSNLTQFQLAECLDYANERQLQRIENGTTACSVDKLMEISQILDVSTDFLLFGVKSTDETDILDIIKGTNDVQRWYLVKVLKVIAENLRIVV
;
A
#
# COMPACT_ATOMS: atom_id res chain seq x y z
N MET A 1 12.74 -22.41 2.64
CA MET A 1 12.50 -20.98 2.97
C MET A 1 11.31 -20.51 2.16
N GLN A 2 10.24 -20.03 2.80
CA GLN A 2 9.06 -19.53 2.09
C GLN A 2 9.28 -18.05 1.80
N TYR A 3 9.45 -17.67 0.53
CA TYR A 3 9.70 -16.27 0.12
C TYR A 3 8.43 -15.41 0.12
N TYR A 4 7.26 -16.04 0.10
CA TYR A 4 5.98 -15.36 -0.04
C TYR A 4 5.30 -15.15 1.31
N ASP A 5 5.30 -13.91 1.81
CA ASP A 5 4.57 -13.53 3.02
C ASP A 5 3.10 -13.21 2.70
N LYS A 6 2.25 -14.24 2.85
CA LYS A 6 0.80 -14.13 2.64
C LYS A 6 0.16 -13.03 3.49
N LYS A 7 0.64 -12.83 4.72
CA LYS A 7 0.02 -11.88 5.64
C LYS A 7 0.32 -10.46 5.22
N ALA A 8 1.59 -10.16 4.92
CA ALA A 8 1.99 -8.85 4.43
C ALA A 8 1.29 -8.47 3.11
N VAL A 9 1.15 -9.43 2.18
CA VAL A 9 0.40 -9.23 0.93
C VAL A 9 -1.09 -8.97 1.23
N GLY A 10 -1.70 -9.79 2.07
CA GLY A 10 -3.11 -9.64 2.48
C GLY A 10 -3.41 -8.29 3.13
N ASP A 11 -2.51 -7.79 3.97
CA ASP A 11 -2.63 -6.49 4.62
C ASP A 11 -2.58 -5.33 3.61
N ARG A 12 -1.69 -5.41 2.61
CA ARG A 12 -1.62 -4.41 1.53
C ARG A 12 -2.86 -4.41 0.64
N ILE A 13 -3.38 -5.59 0.29
CA ILE A 13 -4.64 -5.73 -0.45
C ILE A 13 -5.78 -5.08 0.33
N GLN A 14 -5.90 -5.39 1.62
CA GLN A 14 -6.93 -4.80 2.49
C GLN A 14 -6.81 -3.28 2.56
N GLN A 15 -5.59 -2.76 2.74
CA GLN A 15 -5.34 -1.33 2.80
C GLN A 15 -5.78 -0.62 1.51
N MET A 16 -5.38 -1.15 0.36
CA MET A 16 -5.71 -0.55 -0.93
C MET A 16 -7.19 -0.68 -1.28
N ARG A 17 -7.83 -1.79 -0.89
CA ARG A 17 -9.30 -1.94 -0.98
C ARG A 17 -10.02 -0.86 -0.19
N LYS A 18 -9.62 -0.63 1.06
CA LYS A 18 -10.24 0.41 1.92
C LYS A 18 -10.04 1.81 1.34
N ARG A 19 -8.85 2.12 0.81
CA ARG A 19 -8.56 3.39 0.12
C ARG A 19 -9.44 3.60 -1.12
N SER A 20 -9.76 2.51 -1.80
CA SER A 20 -10.67 2.52 -2.95
C SER A 20 -12.17 2.53 -2.54
N ASN A 21 -12.47 2.65 -1.24
CA ASN A 21 -13.83 2.63 -0.68
C ASN A 21 -14.65 1.37 -1.02
N LEU A 22 -13.98 0.24 -1.26
CA LEU A 22 -14.64 -1.03 -1.56
C LEU A 22 -14.85 -1.85 -0.29
N THR A 23 -16.01 -2.45 -0.14
CA THR A 23 -16.25 -3.53 0.83
C THR A 23 -15.56 -4.82 0.38
N GLN A 24 -15.40 -5.79 1.29
CA GLN A 24 -14.87 -7.11 0.91
C GLN A 24 -15.78 -7.80 -0.12
N PHE A 25 -17.09 -7.67 0.02
CA PHE A 25 -18.04 -8.21 -0.94
C PHE A 25 -17.86 -7.58 -2.33
N GLN A 26 -17.77 -6.26 -2.42
CA GLN A 26 -17.60 -5.56 -3.70
C GLN A 26 -16.30 -5.95 -4.42
N LEU A 27 -15.15 -6.00 -3.72
CA LEU A 27 -13.91 -6.46 -4.36
C LEU A 27 -13.99 -7.95 -4.72
N ALA A 28 -14.68 -8.77 -3.94
CA ALA A 28 -14.89 -10.18 -4.27
C ALA A 28 -15.75 -10.34 -5.54
N GLU A 29 -16.82 -9.56 -5.70
CA GLU A 29 -17.62 -9.52 -6.93
C GLU A 29 -16.78 -9.10 -8.15
N CYS A 30 -15.94 -8.07 -8.03
CA CYS A 30 -15.03 -7.67 -9.12
C CYS A 30 -14.02 -8.76 -9.51
N LEU A 31 -13.76 -9.72 -8.62
CA LEU A 31 -12.87 -10.86 -8.83
C LEU A 31 -13.64 -12.14 -9.18
N ASP A 32 -14.92 -12.04 -9.54
CA ASP A 32 -15.80 -13.17 -9.87
C ASP A 32 -15.88 -14.23 -8.75
N TYR A 33 -15.72 -13.83 -7.50
CA TYR A 33 -15.95 -14.71 -6.36
C TYR A 33 -17.44 -14.71 -5.98
N ALA A 34 -17.95 -15.89 -5.65
CA ALA A 34 -19.36 -16.05 -5.27
C ALA A 34 -19.73 -15.33 -3.94
N ASN A 35 -18.74 -15.02 -3.08
CA ASN A 35 -18.91 -14.26 -1.83
C ASN A 35 -17.55 -13.76 -1.30
N GLU A 36 -17.59 -12.95 -0.24
CA GLU A 36 -16.44 -12.29 0.38
C GLU A 36 -15.48 -13.24 1.11
N ARG A 37 -15.86 -14.48 1.39
CA ARG A 37 -15.08 -15.41 2.22
C ARG A 37 -13.70 -15.68 1.65
N GLN A 38 -13.58 -15.80 0.32
CA GLN A 38 -12.29 -16.03 -0.33
C GLN A 38 -11.38 -14.80 -0.18
N LEU A 39 -11.90 -13.60 -0.41
CA LEU A 39 -11.16 -12.36 -0.22
C LEU A 39 -10.76 -12.15 1.25
N GLN A 40 -11.67 -12.42 2.20
CA GLN A 40 -11.38 -12.35 3.62
C GLN A 40 -10.20 -13.26 4.01
N ARG A 41 -10.15 -14.49 3.47
CA ARG A 41 -9.05 -15.42 3.70
C ARG A 41 -7.74 -14.94 3.12
N ILE A 42 -7.77 -14.27 1.96
CA ILE A 42 -6.61 -13.64 1.30
C ILE A 42 -6.10 -12.49 2.16
N GLU A 43 -6.98 -11.55 2.54
CA GLU A 43 -6.63 -10.39 3.39
C GLU A 43 -6.09 -10.82 4.76
N ASN A 44 -6.60 -11.92 5.32
CA ASN A 44 -6.11 -12.46 6.58
C ASN A 44 -4.80 -13.27 6.44
N GLY A 45 -4.28 -13.47 5.22
CA GLY A 45 -3.07 -14.25 4.94
C GLY A 45 -3.24 -15.77 5.13
N THR A 46 -4.46 -16.25 5.34
CA THR A 46 -4.74 -17.68 5.54
C THR A 46 -4.62 -18.47 4.25
N THR A 47 -4.94 -17.85 3.11
CA THR A 47 -4.74 -18.41 1.76
C THR A 47 -3.97 -17.42 0.88
N ALA A 48 -3.24 -17.94 -0.11
CA ALA A 48 -2.76 -17.15 -1.23
C ALA A 48 -3.85 -17.05 -2.32
N CYS A 49 -3.74 -16.08 -3.22
CA CYS A 49 -4.45 -16.06 -4.49
C CYS A 49 -3.54 -16.61 -5.61
N SER A 50 -4.13 -16.90 -6.78
CA SER A 50 -3.34 -17.19 -7.98
C SER A 50 -2.65 -15.93 -8.51
N VAL A 51 -1.67 -16.10 -9.40
CA VAL A 51 -1.01 -14.98 -10.09
C VAL A 51 -2.01 -14.17 -10.90
N ASP A 52 -2.93 -14.83 -11.61
CA ASP A 52 -3.98 -14.14 -12.38
C ASP A 52 -4.84 -13.23 -11.48
N LYS A 53 -5.29 -13.74 -10.33
CA LYS A 53 -6.06 -12.95 -9.37
C LYS A 53 -5.24 -11.83 -8.74
N LEU A 54 -3.93 -12.03 -8.53
CA LEU A 54 -3.05 -10.95 -8.09
C LEU A 54 -2.97 -9.82 -9.14
N MET A 55 -2.92 -10.16 -10.43
CA MET A 55 -2.94 -9.18 -11.52
C MET A 55 -4.28 -8.44 -11.59
N GLU A 56 -5.40 -9.14 -11.50
CA GLU A 56 -6.73 -8.52 -11.45
C GLU A 56 -6.86 -7.57 -10.25
N ILE A 57 -6.46 -8.00 -9.05
CA ILE A 57 -6.45 -7.16 -7.84
C ILE A 57 -5.62 -5.90 -8.07
N SER A 58 -4.45 -6.02 -8.69
CA SER A 58 -3.57 -4.89 -8.97
C SER A 58 -4.22 -3.86 -9.91
N GLN A 59 -4.96 -4.34 -10.91
CA GLN A 59 -5.69 -3.49 -11.86
C GLN A 59 -6.91 -2.82 -11.23
N ILE A 60 -7.70 -3.55 -10.43
CA ILE A 60 -8.89 -3.03 -9.75
C ILE A 60 -8.52 -1.97 -8.71
N LEU A 61 -7.42 -2.17 -7.98
CA LEU A 61 -6.97 -1.28 -6.92
C LEU A 61 -5.95 -0.22 -7.38
N ASP A 62 -5.68 -0.15 -8.68
CA ASP A 62 -4.74 0.79 -9.31
C ASP A 62 -3.36 0.84 -8.63
N VAL A 63 -2.76 -0.34 -8.44
CA VAL A 63 -1.42 -0.51 -7.84
C VAL A 63 -0.60 -1.52 -8.61
N SER A 64 0.73 -1.49 -8.46
CA SER A 64 1.59 -2.51 -9.06
C SER A 64 1.54 -3.82 -8.27
N THR A 65 1.72 -4.95 -8.97
CA THR A 65 1.95 -6.25 -8.32
C THR A 65 3.21 -6.25 -7.48
N ASP A 66 4.25 -5.51 -7.87
CA ASP A 66 5.48 -5.32 -7.09
C ASP A 66 5.17 -4.72 -5.71
N PHE A 67 4.35 -3.66 -5.65
CA PHE A 67 3.89 -3.09 -4.39
C PHE A 67 3.09 -4.11 -3.56
N LEU A 68 2.18 -4.86 -4.17
CA LEU A 68 1.41 -5.88 -3.44
C LEU A 68 2.30 -6.98 -2.88
N LEU A 69 3.36 -7.38 -3.59
CA LEU A 69 4.29 -8.45 -3.20
C LEU A 69 5.35 -8.00 -2.19
N PHE A 70 5.93 -6.82 -2.39
CA PHE A 70 7.13 -6.38 -1.67
C PHE A 70 6.91 -5.12 -0.82
N GLY A 71 5.78 -4.43 -1.02
CA GLY A 71 5.55 -3.10 -0.43
C GLY A 71 6.39 -2.03 -1.12
N VAL A 72 6.47 -0.86 -0.49
CA VAL A 72 7.42 0.17 -0.92
C VAL A 72 8.79 -0.28 -0.42
N LYS A 73 9.69 -0.61 -1.35
CA LYS A 73 11.12 -0.63 -1.01
C LYS A 73 11.48 0.79 -0.60
N SER A 74 11.97 0.97 0.62
CA SER A 74 12.77 2.13 0.98
C SER A 74 14.02 2.09 0.12
N THR A 75 13.88 2.52 -1.14
CA THR A 75 14.98 2.71 -2.06
C THR A 75 15.75 3.89 -1.49
N ASP A 76 16.88 3.58 -0.86
CA ASP A 76 17.78 4.47 -0.16
C ASP A 76 17.08 5.36 0.87
N GLU A 77 17.13 4.91 2.13
CA GLU A 77 17.07 5.80 3.29
C GLU A 77 18.23 6.82 3.19
N THR A 78 18.12 7.81 2.31
CA THR A 78 18.63 9.11 2.69
C THR A 78 17.70 9.53 3.81
N ASP A 79 18.17 9.31 5.04
CA ASP A 79 17.46 9.78 6.21
C ASP A 79 17.14 11.25 5.94
N ILE A 80 15.89 11.65 6.15
CA ILE A 80 15.49 13.04 5.98
C ILE A 80 16.39 13.96 6.83
N LEU A 81 16.94 13.42 7.93
CA LEU A 81 17.96 14.06 8.74
C LEU A 81 19.25 14.34 7.98
N ASP A 82 19.69 13.47 7.07
CA ASP A 82 20.90 13.67 6.26
C ASP A 82 20.71 14.76 5.22
N ILE A 83 19.51 14.86 4.63
CA ILE A 83 19.13 15.98 3.76
C ILE A 83 19.12 17.29 4.55
N ILE A 84 18.51 17.29 5.75
CA ILE A 84 18.39 18.48 6.60
C ILE A 84 19.76 18.95 7.12
N LYS A 85 20.68 18.03 7.44
CA LYS A 85 22.06 18.36 7.87
C LYS A 85 22.83 19.13 6.81
N GLY A 86 22.59 18.86 5.52
CA GLY A 86 23.25 19.54 4.40
C GLY A 86 22.68 20.92 4.03
N THR A 87 21.66 21.41 4.74
CA THR A 87 20.93 22.64 4.38
C THR A 87 21.23 23.82 5.30
N ASN A 88 21.21 25.02 4.74
CA ASN A 88 21.27 26.27 5.53
C ASN A 88 19.92 26.59 6.20
N ASP A 89 19.91 27.59 7.08
CA ASP A 89 18.72 27.94 7.88
C ASP A 89 17.49 28.31 7.03
N VAL A 90 17.70 28.99 5.90
CA VAL A 90 16.61 29.38 5.00
C VAL A 90 16.03 28.16 4.29
N GLN A 91 16.90 27.28 3.78
CA GLN A 91 16.51 26.02 3.15
C GLN A 91 15.78 25.13 4.15
N ARG A 92 16.28 25.01 5.39
CA ARG A 92 15.65 24.23 6.45
C ARG A 92 14.26 24.76 6.80
N TRP A 93 14.11 26.07 6.96
CA TRP A 93 12.80 26.70 7.21
C TRP A 93 11.80 26.36 6.11
N TYR A 94 12.24 26.47 4.85
CA TYR A 94 11.37 26.19 3.70
C TYR A 94 10.99 24.72 3.62
N LEU A 95 11.95 23.80 3.80
CA LEU A 95 11.71 22.36 3.82
C LEU A 95 10.71 21.96 4.90
N VAL A 96 10.87 22.48 6.13
CA VAL A 96 9.92 22.22 7.22
C VAL A 96 8.52 22.74 6.88
N LYS A 97 8.41 23.91 6.23
CA LYS A 97 7.12 24.47 5.82
C LYS A 97 6.42 23.58 4.79
N VAL A 98 7.15 23.13 3.76
CA VAL A 98 6.62 22.25 2.71
C VAL A 98 6.21 20.90 3.30
N LEU A 99 7.06 20.31 4.15
CA LEU A 99 6.78 19.02 4.80
C LEU A 99 5.53 19.08 5.68
N LYS A 100 5.32 20.18 6.42
CA LYS A 100 4.10 20.37 7.21
C LYS A 100 2.84 20.39 6.35
N VAL A 101 2.85 21.16 5.26
CA VAL A 101 1.71 21.24 4.34
C VAL A 101 1.42 19.88 3.72
N ILE A 102 2.45 19.16 3.28
CA ILE A 102 2.28 17.81 2.71
C ILE A 102 1.73 16.84 3.77
N ALA A 103 2.27 16.86 4.99
CA ALA A 103 1.83 15.96 6.07
C ALA A 103 0.36 16.23 6.48
N GLU A 104 -0.05 17.49 6.50
CA GLU A 104 -1.44 17.88 6.75
C GLU A 104 -2.36 17.39 5.63
N ASN A 105 -1.95 17.53 4.37
CA ASN A 105 -2.74 17.06 3.23
C ASN A 105 -2.82 15.53 3.15
N LEU A 106 -1.75 14.82 3.54
CA LEU A 106 -1.76 13.36 3.58
C LEU A 106 -2.70 12.80 4.66
N ARG A 107 -2.88 13.50 5.79
CA ARG A 107 -3.87 13.12 6.82
C ARG A 107 -5.31 13.17 6.33
N ILE A 108 -5.59 13.90 5.26
CA ILE A 108 -6.94 14.01 4.68
C ILE A 108 -7.23 12.79 3.78
N VAL A 109 -6.20 12.04 3.36
CA VAL A 109 -6.30 10.92 2.41
C VAL A 109 -6.16 9.55 3.10
N VAL A 110 -6.04 9.51 4.43
CA VAL A 110 -5.90 8.27 5.24
C VAL A 110 -7.12 8.04 6.12
#